data_AF-A0AAN6D9Y1-F1
#
_entry.id   AF-A0AAN6D9Y1-F1
#
_cell.length_a   1.000
_cell.length_b   1.000
_cell.length_c   1.000
_cell.angle_alpha   90.00
_cell.angle_beta   90.00
_cell.angle_gamma   90.00
#
_symmetry.space_group_name_H-M   'P 1'
#
loop_
_entity.id
_entity.type
_entity.pdbx_description
1 polymer ?
#
loop_
_entity_poly.entity_id
_entity_poly.type
_entity_poly.pdbx_seq_one_letter_code
_entity_poly.pdbx_strand_id
1 'polypeptide(L)'
;MSTGAGSEMAIDVDEADMSILDENLELTNELTATLSAKLHRVSTSSALAIKSINPLMVKINRLKVQQKNFQSIFKLVESIKDYAQEISSLDKSMSTFGGLNSVSQITSFCNIVDKYQEIQRDLESKNLNDFEGLRKGLDSSLRDADVTLKFEFINKLKTLSKRLKNNGNKYGKEEDDIIVQLKLMYDFMKRSRAKNMLDTLIKERADYNLSTLRALNLDLPALVKDQTYYYDGDKSQKYFINYSKTLQALSEDSI
;
A
#
# COMPACT_ATOMS: atom_id res chain seq x y z
N MET A 1 -67.16 -87.47 59.32
CA MET A 1 -66.24 -86.32 59.48
C MET A 1 -64.81 -86.82 59.45
N SER A 2 -63.89 -86.01 58.89
CA SER A 2 -62.43 -86.19 58.73
C SER A 2 -62.00 -87.06 57.53
N THR A 3 -61.80 -86.52 56.31
CA THR A 3 -60.68 -85.71 55.72
C THR A 3 -59.40 -86.49 55.39
N GLY A 4 -59.22 -86.76 54.09
CA GLY A 4 -58.03 -86.45 53.30
C GLY A 4 -56.68 -87.11 53.62
N ALA A 5 -56.19 -87.91 52.67
CA ALA A 5 -54.76 -87.98 52.34
C ALA A 5 -54.64 -88.22 50.84
N GLY A 6 -54.27 -87.17 50.11
CA GLY A 6 -53.95 -87.25 48.69
C GLY A 6 -52.68 -88.06 48.49
N SER A 7 -52.68 -88.87 47.44
CA SER A 7 -51.48 -89.51 46.90
C SER A 7 -50.53 -88.41 46.40
N GLU A 8 -49.49 -88.09 47.17
CA GLU A 8 -48.33 -87.38 46.65
C GLU A 8 -47.70 -88.23 45.55
N MET A 9 -47.83 -87.77 44.30
CA MET A 9 -47.00 -88.26 43.22
C MET A 9 -45.55 -87.88 43.57
N ALA A 10 -44.77 -88.86 44.02
CA ALA A 10 -43.34 -88.71 44.17
C ALA A 10 -42.72 -88.58 42.77
N ILE A 11 -42.55 -87.34 42.33
CA ILE A 11 -41.73 -87.00 41.18
C ILE A 11 -40.28 -87.25 41.59
N ASP A 12 -39.53 -88.00 40.78
CA ASP A 12 -38.10 -88.22 40.98
C ASP A 12 -37.37 -86.88 40.87
N VAL A 13 -36.82 -86.42 42.00
CA VAL A 13 -36.34 -85.05 42.17
C VAL A 13 -35.07 -84.82 41.35
N ASP A 14 -34.22 -85.83 41.22
CA ASP A 14 -32.98 -85.73 40.44
C ASP A 14 -33.25 -85.68 38.93
N GLU A 15 -34.28 -86.39 38.46
CA GLU A 15 -34.71 -86.35 37.05
C GLU A 15 -35.48 -85.06 36.73
N ALA A 16 -36.27 -84.55 37.69
CA ALA A 16 -36.89 -83.23 37.58
C ALA A 16 -35.84 -82.10 37.57
N ASP A 17 -34.81 -82.17 38.41
CA ASP A 17 -33.74 -81.17 38.45
C ASP A 17 -32.86 -81.22 37.20
N MET A 18 -32.56 -82.41 36.67
CA MET A 18 -31.88 -82.54 35.37
C MET A 18 -32.74 -82.00 34.22
N SER A 19 -34.04 -82.26 34.24
CA SER A 19 -34.98 -81.72 33.24
C SER A 19 -35.07 -80.19 33.30
N ILE A 20 -35.12 -79.61 34.51
CA ILE A 20 -35.08 -78.16 34.72
C ILE A 20 -33.72 -77.58 34.29
N LEU A 21 -32.61 -78.29 34.51
CA LEU A 21 -31.28 -77.84 34.11
C LEU A 21 -31.13 -77.85 32.57
N ASP A 22 -31.63 -78.90 31.91
CA ASP A 22 -31.65 -78.99 30.45
C ASP A 22 -32.54 -77.89 29.86
N GLU A 23 -33.73 -77.65 30.45
CA GLU A 23 -34.60 -76.55 30.04
C GLU A 23 -33.93 -75.18 30.24
N ASN A 24 -33.20 -74.96 31.34
CA ASN A 24 -32.44 -73.74 31.59
C ASN A 24 -31.24 -73.59 30.65
N LEU A 25 -30.56 -74.68 30.30
CA LEU A 25 -29.46 -74.68 29.34
C LEU A 25 -29.97 -74.39 27.94
N GLU A 26 -31.12 -74.94 27.56
CA GLU A 26 -31.81 -74.65 26.30
C GLU A 26 -32.23 -73.19 26.22
N LEU A 27 -32.85 -72.66 27.29
CA LEU A 27 -33.16 -71.22 27.45
C LEU A 27 -31.92 -70.34 27.37
N THR A 28 -30.82 -70.74 28.01
CA THR A 28 -29.56 -69.99 27.98
C THR A 28 -28.95 -70.02 26.58
N ASN A 29 -29.02 -71.15 25.88
CA ASN A 29 -28.55 -71.29 24.52
C ASN A 29 -29.39 -70.46 23.54
N GLU A 30 -30.71 -70.45 23.71
CA GLU A 30 -31.64 -69.60 22.95
C GLU A 30 -31.38 -68.11 23.21
N LEU A 31 -31.15 -67.74 24.47
CA LEU A 31 -30.79 -66.37 24.85
C LEU A 31 -29.45 -65.96 24.24
N THR A 32 -28.46 -66.85 24.24
CA THR A 32 -27.13 -66.60 23.68
C THR A 32 -27.21 -66.50 22.15
N ALA A 33 -27.98 -67.36 21.49
CA ALA A 33 -28.25 -67.29 20.06
C ALA A 33 -28.97 -65.98 19.69
N THR A 34 -29.96 -65.57 20.49
CA THR A 34 -30.69 -64.32 20.31
C THR A 34 -29.78 -63.10 20.53
N LEU A 35 -28.92 -63.14 21.55
CA LEU A 35 -27.95 -62.08 21.85
C LEU A 35 -26.94 -61.95 20.71
N SER A 36 -26.43 -63.08 20.21
CA SER A 36 -25.48 -63.12 19.10
C SER A 36 -26.11 -62.58 17.81
N ALA A 37 -27.36 -62.95 17.52
CA ALA A 37 -28.13 -62.42 16.38
C ALA A 37 -28.38 -60.90 16.52
N LYS A 38 -28.72 -60.42 17.72
CA LYS A 38 -28.90 -58.98 17.98
C LYS A 38 -27.60 -58.20 17.85
N LEU A 39 -26.49 -58.71 18.39
CA LEU A 39 -25.17 -58.09 18.23
C LEU A 39 -24.74 -58.04 16.77
N HIS A 40 -24.99 -59.11 16.01
CA HIS A 40 -24.68 -59.14 14.59
C HIS A 40 -25.52 -58.11 13.81
N ARG A 41 -26.81 -57.97 14.15
CA ARG A 41 -27.69 -56.94 13.57
C ARG A 41 -27.27 -55.52 13.92
N VAL A 42 -26.85 -55.27 15.17
CA VAL A 42 -26.32 -53.96 15.59
C VAL A 42 -25.00 -53.66 14.88
N SER A 43 -24.09 -54.62 14.78
CA SER A 43 -22.80 -54.47 14.12
C SER A 43 -22.96 -54.16 12.63
N THR A 44 -23.80 -54.92 11.92
CA THR A 44 -24.08 -54.68 10.49
C THR A 44 -24.78 -53.34 10.25
N SER A 45 -25.76 -52.98 11.09
CA SER A 45 -26.41 -51.67 11.03
C SER A 45 -25.43 -50.53 11.29
N SER A 46 -24.54 -50.67 12.28
CA SER A 46 -23.50 -49.69 12.58
C SER A 46 -22.48 -49.57 11.43
N ALA A 47 -22.04 -50.68 10.85
CA ALA A 47 -21.14 -50.68 9.69
C ALA A 47 -21.77 -49.99 8.47
N LEU A 48 -23.06 -50.23 8.20
CA LEU A 48 -23.79 -49.55 7.12
C LEU A 48 -23.96 -48.05 7.40
N ALA A 49 -24.27 -47.67 8.65
CA ALA A 49 -24.35 -46.28 9.06
C ALA A 49 -23.00 -45.56 8.94
N ILE A 50 -21.90 -46.20 9.34
CA ILE A 50 -20.55 -45.65 9.16
C ILE A 50 -20.25 -45.47 7.67
N LYS A 51 -20.57 -46.46 6.83
CA LYS A 51 -20.34 -46.39 5.38
C LYS A 51 -21.15 -45.27 4.71
N SER A 52 -22.34 -44.95 5.21
CA SER A 52 -23.16 -43.84 4.70
C SER A 52 -22.76 -42.48 5.27
N ILE A 53 -22.36 -42.39 6.55
CA ILE A 53 -22.01 -41.13 7.22
C ILE A 53 -20.61 -40.65 6.84
N ASN A 54 -19.63 -41.53 6.68
CA ASN A 54 -18.24 -41.14 6.42
C ASN A 54 -18.08 -40.21 5.18
N PRO A 55 -18.68 -40.49 4.00
CA PRO A 55 -18.60 -39.56 2.86
C PRO A 55 -19.32 -38.23 3.13
N LEU A 56 -20.37 -38.20 3.95
CA LEU A 56 -21.03 -36.95 4.37
C LEU A 56 -20.11 -36.13 5.27
N MET A 57 -19.39 -36.77 6.19
CA MET A 57 -18.45 -36.11 7.09
C MET A 57 -17.25 -35.52 6.32
N VAL A 58 -16.75 -36.22 5.30
CA VAL A 58 -15.73 -35.69 4.38
C VAL A 58 -16.26 -34.47 3.61
N LYS A 59 -17.50 -34.52 3.10
CA LYS A 59 -18.13 -33.36 2.44
C LYS A 59 -18.29 -32.17 3.41
N ILE A 60 -18.73 -32.41 4.64
CA ILE A 60 -18.86 -31.38 5.67
C ILE A 60 -17.51 -30.75 5.98
N ASN A 61 -16.45 -31.54 6.13
CA ASN A 61 -15.11 -31.03 6.38
C ASN A 61 -14.60 -30.20 5.20
N ARG A 62 -14.84 -30.65 3.97
CA ARG A 62 -14.51 -29.88 2.76
C ARG A 62 -15.27 -28.56 2.70
N LEU A 63 -16.57 -28.56 3.01
CA LEU A 63 -17.40 -27.35 3.08
C LEU A 63 -16.91 -26.38 4.16
N LYS A 64 -16.54 -26.88 5.34
CA LYS A 64 -15.95 -26.05 6.42
C LYS A 64 -14.65 -25.37 5.98
N VAL A 65 -13.76 -26.11 5.29
CA VAL A 65 -12.53 -25.54 4.74
C VAL A 65 -12.84 -24.49 3.66
N GLN A 66 -13.76 -24.79 2.75
CA GLN A 66 -14.19 -23.83 1.72
C GLN A 66 -14.81 -22.56 2.33
N GLN A 67 -15.68 -22.69 3.33
CA GLN A 67 -16.28 -21.56 4.04
C GLN A 67 -15.21 -20.68 4.69
N LYS A 68 -14.22 -21.29 5.35
CA LYS A 68 -13.09 -20.55 5.96
C LYS A 68 -12.27 -19.80 4.91
N ASN A 69 -12.03 -20.43 3.76
CA ASN A 69 -11.33 -19.79 2.64
C ASN A 69 -12.12 -18.61 2.08
N PHE A 70 -13.44 -18.76 1.87
CA PHE A 70 -14.30 -17.66 1.44
C PHE A 70 -14.29 -16.50 2.43
N GLN A 71 -14.41 -16.77 3.73
CA GLN A 71 -14.32 -15.72 4.75
C GLN A 71 -12.98 -14.99 4.72
N SER A 72 -11.89 -15.70 4.44
CA SER A 72 -10.55 -15.10 4.32
C SER A 72 -10.45 -14.20 3.08
N ILE A 73 -11.03 -14.63 1.96
CA ILE A 73 -11.11 -13.82 0.73
C ILE A 73 -11.98 -12.58 0.95
N PHE A 74 -13.13 -12.72 1.59
CA PHE A 74 -14.01 -11.57 1.88
C PHE A 74 -13.31 -10.50 2.72
N LYS A 75 -12.57 -10.91 3.76
CA LYS A 75 -11.75 -9.97 4.56
C LYS A 75 -10.69 -9.26 3.73
N LEU A 76 -10.08 -9.98 2.79
CA LEU A 76 -9.07 -9.41 1.90
C LEU A 76 -9.69 -8.37 0.95
N VAL A 77 -10.86 -8.66 0.38
CA VAL A 77 -11.63 -7.72 -0.44
C VAL A 77 -12.08 -6.50 0.36
N GLU A 78 -12.50 -6.69 1.61
CA GLU A 78 -12.87 -5.59 2.53
C GLU A 78 -11.67 -4.66 2.78
N SER A 79 -10.50 -5.22 3.10
CA SER A 79 -9.27 -4.43 3.28
C SER A 79 -8.90 -3.63 2.03
N ILE A 80 -9.11 -4.18 0.82
CA ILE A 80 -8.84 -3.49 -0.44
C ILE A 80 -9.81 -2.35 -0.68
N LYS A 81 -11.09 -2.57 -0.35
CA LYS A 81 -12.11 -1.52 -0.41
C LYS A 81 -11.74 -0.36 0.51
N ASP A 82 -11.25 -0.65 1.71
CA ASP A 82 -10.81 0.38 2.66
C ASP A 82 -9.63 1.18 2.10
N TYR A 83 -8.61 0.52 1.54
CA TYR A 83 -7.50 1.21 0.86
C TYR A 83 -7.96 2.04 -0.33
N ALA A 84 -8.87 1.54 -1.15
CA ALA A 84 -9.42 2.30 -2.28
C ALA A 84 -10.20 3.54 -1.81
N GLN A 85 -10.93 3.43 -0.70
CA GLN A 85 -11.64 4.54 -0.09
C GLN A 85 -10.67 5.57 0.50
N GLU A 86 -9.60 5.12 1.15
CA GLU A 86 -8.53 5.98 1.66
C GLU A 86 -7.85 6.75 0.53
N ILE A 87 -7.42 6.07 -0.54
CA ILE A 87 -6.84 6.70 -1.73
C ILE A 87 -7.79 7.73 -2.32
N SER A 88 -9.08 7.40 -2.47
CA SER A 88 -10.08 8.35 -2.98
C SER A 88 -10.24 9.58 -2.06
N SER A 89 -10.12 9.41 -0.74
CA SER A 89 -10.16 10.54 0.20
C SER A 89 -8.93 11.44 0.08
N LEU A 90 -7.76 10.83 -0.14
CA LEU A 90 -6.50 11.54 -0.38
C LEU A 90 -6.55 12.29 -1.72
N ASP A 91 -7.08 11.66 -2.77
CA ASP A 91 -7.23 12.30 -4.09
C ASP A 91 -8.15 13.53 -4.02
N LYS A 92 -9.24 13.43 -3.25
CA LYS A 92 -10.13 14.57 -2.99
C LYS A 92 -9.40 15.67 -2.24
N SER A 93 -8.66 15.32 -1.19
CA SER A 93 -7.86 16.28 -0.42
C SER A 93 -6.82 16.96 -1.33
N MET A 94 -6.18 16.20 -2.21
CA MET A 94 -5.23 16.71 -3.20
C MET A 94 -5.88 17.68 -4.19
N SER A 95 -7.11 17.38 -4.61
CA SER A 95 -7.87 18.22 -5.55
C SER A 95 -8.31 19.56 -4.95
N THR A 96 -8.29 19.72 -3.62
CA THR A 96 -8.62 21.00 -2.97
C THR A 96 -7.51 22.05 -3.09
N PHE A 97 -6.28 21.64 -3.42
CA PHE A 97 -5.19 22.60 -3.61
C PHE A 97 -5.36 23.32 -4.95
N GLY A 98 -5.77 24.59 -4.90
CA GLY A 98 -5.78 25.49 -6.06
C GLY A 98 -4.39 26.00 -6.48
N GLY A 99 -3.33 25.54 -5.80
CA GLY A 99 -1.94 25.93 -6.02
C GLY A 99 -1.09 25.79 -4.76
N LEU A 100 0.24 25.72 -4.91
CA LEU A 100 1.18 25.53 -3.82
C LEU A 100 1.87 26.84 -3.44
N ASN A 101 1.14 27.81 -2.90
CA ASN A 101 1.63 29.19 -2.72
C ASN A 101 2.33 29.47 -1.38
N SER A 102 2.14 28.59 -0.39
CA SER A 102 2.71 28.74 0.95
C SER A 102 3.44 27.48 1.39
N VAL A 103 4.37 27.64 2.35
CA VAL A 103 5.09 26.53 2.98
C VAL A 103 4.13 25.50 3.56
N SER A 104 3.07 25.95 4.26
CA SER A 104 2.06 25.07 4.85
C SER A 104 1.33 24.20 3.81
N GLN A 105 0.97 24.79 2.67
CA GLN A 105 0.34 24.06 1.57
C GLN A 105 1.27 23.02 0.95
N ILE A 106 2.54 23.38 0.72
CA ILE A 106 3.53 22.43 0.17
C ILE A 106 3.76 21.29 1.15
N THR A 107 3.93 21.57 2.45
CA THR A 107 4.09 20.53 3.46
C THR A 107 2.87 19.60 3.52
N SER A 108 1.66 20.17 3.48
CA SER A 108 0.42 19.37 3.49
C SER A 108 0.30 18.48 2.25
N PHE A 109 0.68 19.01 1.08
CA PHE A 109 0.74 18.24 -0.17
C PHE A 109 1.77 17.11 -0.06
N CYS A 110 2.98 17.40 0.42
CA CYS A 110 4.03 16.40 0.64
C CYS A 110 3.58 15.30 1.59
N ASN A 111 2.87 15.64 2.68
CA ASN A 111 2.33 14.64 3.62
C ASN A 111 1.31 13.71 2.95
N ILE A 112 0.49 14.20 2.02
CA ILE A 112 -0.44 13.35 1.25
C ILE A 112 0.36 12.40 0.34
N VAL A 113 1.42 12.89 -0.31
CA VAL A 113 2.30 12.06 -1.13
C VAL A 113 3.01 10.99 -0.31
N ASP A 114 3.47 11.31 0.89
CA ASP A 114 4.06 10.31 1.80
C ASP A 114 3.04 9.25 2.22
N LYS A 115 1.78 9.64 2.49
CA LYS A 115 0.69 8.68 2.76
C LYS A 115 0.42 7.74 1.58
N TYR A 116 0.46 8.23 0.34
CA TYR A 116 0.36 7.32 -0.82
C TYR A 116 1.50 6.29 -0.84
N GLN A 117 2.72 6.69 -0.47
CA GLN A 117 3.85 5.75 -0.37
C GLN A 117 3.70 4.77 0.80
N GLU A 118 3.15 5.21 1.93
CA GLU A 118 2.83 4.33 3.05
C GLU A 118 1.82 3.25 2.62
N ILE A 119 0.73 3.66 1.94
CA ILE A 119 -0.25 2.72 1.39
C ILE A 119 0.41 1.76 0.38
N GLN A 120 1.32 2.25 -0.45
CA GLN A 120 2.06 1.40 -1.40
C GLN A 120 2.89 0.34 -0.67
N ARG A 121 3.67 0.73 0.35
CA ARG A 121 4.48 -0.19 1.17
C ARG A 121 3.61 -1.18 1.93
N ASP A 122 2.46 -0.74 2.43
CA ASP A 122 1.50 -1.60 3.11
C ASP A 122 0.92 -2.67 2.19
N LEU A 123 0.51 -2.29 0.97
CA LEU A 123 0.02 -3.22 -0.05
C LEU A 123 1.09 -4.26 -0.43
N GLU A 124 2.34 -3.82 -0.55
CA GLU A 124 3.49 -4.69 -0.81
C GLU A 124 3.71 -5.68 0.34
N SER A 125 3.70 -5.20 1.59
CA SER A 125 3.93 -6.03 2.78
C SER A 125 2.85 -7.10 2.97
N LYS A 126 1.61 -6.81 2.56
CA LYS A 126 0.47 -7.71 2.67
C LYS A 126 0.30 -8.64 1.46
N ASN A 127 1.22 -8.60 0.49
CA ASN A 127 1.12 -9.30 -0.79
C ASN A 127 -0.21 -9.01 -1.53
N LEU A 128 -0.73 -7.78 -1.41
CA LEU A 128 -1.93 -7.32 -2.12
C LEU A 128 -1.58 -6.66 -3.47
N ASN A 129 -0.35 -6.88 -3.96
CA ASN A 129 0.15 -6.33 -5.21
C ASN A 129 -0.56 -6.88 -6.46
N ASP A 130 -1.26 -8.00 -6.33
CA ASP A 130 -2.01 -8.63 -7.42
C ASP A 130 -3.25 -7.82 -7.84
N PHE A 131 -3.67 -6.85 -7.01
CA PHE A 131 -4.77 -5.94 -7.34
C PHE A 131 -4.28 -4.81 -8.24
N GLU A 132 -4.09 -5.16 -9.52
CA GLU A 132 -3.50 -4.30 -10.52
C GLU A 132 -4.23 -2.96 -10.68
N GLY A 133 -5.56 -2.93 -10.53
CA GLY A 133 -6.35 -1.71 -10.62
C GLY A 133 -6.04 -0.69 -9.51
N LEU A 134 -5.93 -1.17 -8.27
CA LEU A 134 -5.59 -0.32 -7.12
C LEU A 134 -4.16 0.20 -7.26
N ARG A 135 -3.22 -0.68 -7.63
CA ARG A 135 -1.82 -0.32 -7.83
C ARG A 135 -1.65 0.70 -8.95
N LYS A 136 -2.28 0.49 -10.11
CA LYS A 136 -2.24 1.44 -11.23
C LYS A 136 -2.82 2.79 -10.85
N GLY A 137 -3.92 2.82 -10.09
CA GLY A 137 -4.51 4.04 -9.57
C GLY A 137 -3.54 4.81 -8.68
N LEU A 138 -2.94 4.12 -7.70
CA LEU A 138 -1.96 4.69 -6.78
C LEU A 138 -0.71 5.20 -7.49
N ASP A 139 -0.16 4.42 -8.43
CA ASP A 139 0.99 4.81 -9.24
C ASP A 139 0.68 6.03 -10.11
N SER A 140 -0.54 6.13 -10.64
CA SER A 140 -1.00 7.31 -11.37
C SER A 140 -1.07 8.54 -10.46
N SER A 141 -1.72 8.45 -9.30
CA SER A 141 -1.81 9.56 -8.34
C SER A 141 -0.43 10.04 -7.89
N LEU A 142 0.50 9.11 -7.63
CA LEU A 142 1.89 9.43 -7.31
C LEU A 142 2.61 10.13 -8.46
N ARG A 143 2.42 9.67 -9.70
CA ARG A 143 3.01 10.29 -10.89
C ARG A 143 2.45 11.69 -11.12
N ASP A 144 1.15 11.88 -10.96
CA ASP A 144 0.49 13.18 -11.11
C ASP A 144 0.96 14.17 -10.04
N ALA A 145 1.15 13.69 -8.80
CA ALA A 145 1.75 14.49 -7.74
C ALA A 145 3.19 14.92 -8.07
N ASP A 146 4.00 14.01 -8.62
CA ASP A 146 5.37 14.32 -9.05
C ASP A 146 5.42 15.36 -10.18
N VAL A 147 4.51 15.25 -11.15
CA VAL A 147 4.39 16.22 -12.26
C VAL A 147 3.97 17.58 -11.71
N THR A 148 3.00 17.61 -10.79
CA THR A 148 2.52 18.82 -10.14
C THR A 148 3.63 19.53 -9.37
N LEU A 149 4.37 18.79 -8.53
CA LEU A 149 5.51 19.36 -7.78
C LEU A 149 6.59 19.90 -8.72
N LYS A 150 6.93 19.19 -9.80
CA LYS A 150 7.90 19.68 -10.79
C LYS A 150 7.42 20.95 -11.49
N PHE A 151 6.15 21.00 -11.87
CA PHE A 151 5.55 22.16 -12.52
C PHE A 151 5.57 23.39 -11.60
N GLU A 152 5.13 23.22 -10.35
CA GLU A 152 5.15 24.25 -9.32
C GLU A 152 6.58 24.72 -9.00
N PHE A 153 7.54 23.81 -8.96
CA PHE A 153 8.96 24.14 -8.77
C PHE A 153 9.50 25.04 -9.88
N ILE A 154 9.22 24.70 -11.15
CA ILE A 154 9.61 25.52 -12.31
C ILE A 154 8.90 26.89 -12.28
N ASN A 155 7.62 26.93 -11.93
CA ASN A 155 6.87 28.19 -11.84
C ASN A 155 7.43 29.12 -10.76
N LYS A 156 7.81 28.56 -9.60
CA LYS A 156 8.47 29.32 -8.54
C LYS A 156 9.83 29.83 -8.96
N LEU A 157 10.63 29.04 -9.68
CA LEU A 157 11.90 29.50 -10.25
C LEU A 157 11.72 30.65 -11.24
N LYS A 158 10.73 30.55 -12.15
CA LYS A 158 10.40 31.64 -13.08
C LYS A 158 9.89 32.89 -12.36
N THR A 159 9.13 32.71 -11.29
CA THR A 159 8.63 33.82 -10.46
C THR A 159 9.78 34.52 -9.74
N LEU A 160 10.70 33.76 -9.14
CA LEU A 160 11.94 34.29 -8.54
C LEU A 160 12.75 35.07 -9.57
N SER A 161 12.98 34.50 -10.75
CA SER A 161 13.71 35.14 -11.84
C SER A 161 13.06 36.46 -12.29
N LYS A 162 11.73 36.51 -12.43
CA LYS A 162 11.01 37.76 -12.77
C LYS A 162 11.16 38.82 -11.68
N ARG A 163 11.04 38.42 -10.42
CA ARG A 163 11.12 39.34 -9.28
C ARG A 163 12.52 39.93 -9.10
N LEU A 164 13.56 39.11 -9.23
CA LEU A 164 14.94 39.59 -9.22
C LEU A 164 15.18 40.63 -10.33
N LYS A 165 14.65 40.44 -11.56
CA LYS A 165 14.76 41.48 -12.61
C LYS A 165 14.11 42.79 -12.19
N ASN A 166 12.93 42.72 -11.60
CA ASN A 166 12.19 43.91 -11.18
C ASN A 166 12.84 44.63 -9.99
N ASN A 167 13.53 43.89 -9.11
CA ASN A 167 14.18 44.42 -7.91
C ASN A 167 15.68 44.73 -8.11
N GLY A 168 16.15 44.82 -9.36
CA GLY A 168 17.56 45.13 -9.66
C GLY A 168 18.54 44.05 -9.15
N ASN A 169 18.14 42.78 -9.24
CA ASN A 169 18.86 41.58 -8.79
C ASN A 169 19.15 41.53 -7.28
N LYS A 170 18.36 42.22 -6.46
CA LYS A 170 18.45 42.15 -5.00
C LYS A 170 17.48 41.14 -4.42
N TYR A 171 17.95 40.38 -3.44
CA TYR A 171 17.12 39.48 -2.64
C TYR A 171 16.43 40.26 -1.52
N GLY A 172 15.11 40.12 -1.43
CA GLY A 172 14.29 40.62 -0.34
C GLY A 172 13.53 39.48 0.32
N LYS A 173 12.70 39.84 1.30
CA LYS A 173 11.93 38.87 2.12
C LYS A 173 11.06 37.93 1.27
N GLU A 174 10.45 38.44 0.21
CA GLU A 174 9.56 37.63 -0.61
C GLU A 174 10.33 36.69 -1.56
N GLU A 175 11.54 37.05 -2.00
CA GLU A 175 12.44 36.14 -2.70
C GLU A 175 12.93 35.03 -1.77
N ASP A 176 13.28 35.36 -0.53
CA ASP A 176 13.68 34.39 0.49
C ASP A 176 12.56 33.38 0.77
N ASP A 177 11.30 33.84 0.89
CA ASP A 177 10.14 32.97 1.04
C ASP A 177 10.00 31.99 -0.13
N ILE A 178 10.24 32.43 -1.36
CA ILE A 178 10.24 31.56 -2.55
C ILE A 178 11.40 30.56 -2.49
N ILE A 179 12.59 30.98 -2.06
CA ILE A 179 13.76 30.10 -1.91
C ILE A 179 13.50 29.01 -0.86
N VAL A 180 12.89 29.36 0.28
CA VAL A 180 12.49 28.40 1.31
C VAL A 180 11.50 27.37 0.75
N GLN A 181 10.51 27.82 -0.01
CA GLN A 181 9.55 26.93 -0.67
C GLN A 181 10.22 26.01 -1.70
N LEU A 182 11.11 26.56 -2.54
CA LEU A 182 11.89 25.79 -3.52
C LEU A 182 12.78 24.74 -2.84
N LYS A 183 13.44 25.10 -1.74
CA LYS A 183 14.27 24.17 -0.96
C LYS A 183 13.43 23.01 -0.41
N LEU A 184 12.26 23.31 0.16
CA LEU A 184 11.37 22.28 0.70
C LEU A 184 10.90 21.31 -0.39
N MET A 185 10.50 21.82 -1.55
CA MET A 185 10.12 20.99 -2.70
C MET A 185 11.30 20.15 -3.23
N TYR A 186 12.50 20.74 -3.31
CA TYR A 186 13.72 20.04 -3.74
C TYR A 186 14.10 18.91 -2.78
N ASP A 187 14.16 19.19 -1.49
CA ASP A 187 14.50 18.22 -0.46
C ASP A 187 13.50 17.07 -0.43
N PHE A 188 12.20 17.38 -0.55
CA PHE A 188 11.15 16.36 -0.61
C PHE A 188 11.32 15.45 -1.84
N MET A 189 11.44 16.03 -3.04
CA MET A 189 11.60 15.27 -4.28
C MET A 189 12.88 14.42 -4.29
N LYS A 190 13.97 14.92 -3.70
CA LYS A 190 15.22 14.18 -3.58
C LYS A 190 15.14 13.04 -2.58
N ARG A 191 14.57 13.26 -1.39
CA ARG A 191 14.56 12.29 -0.29
C ARG A 191 13.42 11.29 -0.39
N SER A 192 12.19 11.76 -0.57
CA SER A 192 10.99 10.92 -0.58
C SER A 192 10.77 10.27 -1.96
N ARG A 193 11.06 10.98 -3.05
CA ARG A 193 10.80 10.50 -4.43
C ARG A 193 12.03 10.00 -5.19
N ALA A 194 13.24 10.14 -4.63
CA ALA A 194 14.50 9.85 -5.32
C ALA A 194 14.64 10.53 -6.70
N LYS A 195 13.99 11.68 -6.91
CA LYS A 195 13.98 12.44 -8.16
C LYS A 195 14.84 13.69 -8.02
N ASN A 196 15.97 13.71 -8.72
CA ASN A 196 16.83 14.87 -8.75
C ASN A 196 16.25 15.96 -9.66
N MET A 197 16.10 17.18 -9.12
CA MET A 197 15.65 18.36 -9.87
C MET A 197 16.78 19.37 -10.14
N LEU A 198 18.03 19.00 -9.84
CA LEU A 198 19.20 19.85 -9.97
C LEU A 198 19.38 20.35 -11.42
N ASP A 199 19.24 19.49 -12.42
CA ASP A 199 19.40 19.88 -13.82
C ASP A 199 18.36 20.92 -14.25
N THR A 200 17.11 20.78 -13.78
CA THR A 200 16.04 21.76 -14.00
C THR A 200 16.37 23.10 -13.36
N LEU A 201 16.88 23.07 -12.11
CA LEU A 201 17.32 24.27 -11.40
C LEU A 201 18.47 24.96 -12.15
N ILE A 202 19.50 24.21 -12.54
CA ILE A 202 20.66 24.73 -13.28
C ILE A 202 20.20 25.36 -14.58
N LYS A 203 19.35 24.68 -15.35
CA LYS A 203 18.84 25.18 -16.62
C LYS A 203 18.08 26.50 -16.46
N GLU A 204 17.10 26.57 -15.57
CA GLU A 204 16.30 27.79 -15.38
C GLU A 204 17.14 28.95 -14.83
N ARG A 205 18.13 28.68 -13.97
CA ARG A 205 19.06 29.71 -13.47
C ARG A 205 20.04 30.17 -14.53
N ALA A 206 20.56 29.27 -15.36
CA ALA A 206 21.43 29.59 -16.48
C ALA A 206 20.69 30.45 -17.52
N ASP A 207 19.45 30.08 -17.86
CA ASP A 207 18.59 30.85 -18.77
C ASP A 207 18.31 32.25 -18.21
N TYR A 208 18.03 32.37 -16.92
CA TYR A 208 17.89 33.66 -16.25
C TYR A 208 19.18 34.50 -16.33
N ASN A 209 20.33 33.96 -15.92
CA ASN A 209 21.61 34.67 -15.93
C ASN A 209 21.97 35.14 -17.35
N LEU A 210 21.81 34.27 -18.33
CA LEU A 210 22.07 34.57 -19.74
C LEU A 210 21.12 35.65 -20.28
N SER A 211 19.85 35.63 -19.87
CA SER A 211 18.90 36.70 -20.23
C SER A 211 19.26 38.06 -19.61
N THR A 212 19.76 38.06 -18.38
CA THR A 212 20.22 39.28 -17.69
C THR A 212 21.48 39.84 -18.36
N LEU A 213 22.43 38.97 -18.73
CA LEU A 213 23.64 39.36 -19.47
C LEU A 213 23.30 39.94 -20.85
N ARG A 214 22.35 39.35 -21.58
CA ARG A 214 21.90 39.88 -22.88
C ARG A 214 21.25 41.25 -22.76
N ALA A 215 20.49 41.50 -21.69
CA ALA A 215 19.83 42.78 -21.48
C ALA A 215 20.81 43.95 -21.25
N LEU A 216 22.07 43.66 -20.91
CA LEU A 216 23.11 44.69 -20.77
C LEU A 216 23.61 45.24 -22.12
N ASN A 217 23.12 44.72 -23.26
CA ASN A 217 23.51 45.14 -24.62
C ASN A 217 25.04 45.29 -24.76
N LEU A 218 25.76 44.25 -24.33
CA LEU A 218 27.20 44.23 -24.39
C LEU A 218 27.64 44.14 -25.85
N ASP A 219 28.30 45.20 -26.34
CA ASP A 219 29.07 45.13 -27.58
C ASP A 219 30.29 44.25 -27.31
N LEU A 220 30.18 42.98 -27.66
CA LEU A 220 31.29 42.04 -27.60
C LEU A 220 32.26 42.43 -28.71
N PRO A 221 33.50 42.86 -28.40
CA PRO A 221 34.46 43.17 -29.43
C PRO A 221 34.69 41.93 -30.28
N ALA A 222 34.55 42.06 -31.60
CA ALA A 222 34.88 41.00 -32.52
C ALA A 222 36.40 40.75 -32.44
N LEU A 223 36.79 39.74 -31.68
CA LEU A 223 38.18 39.34 -31.35
C LEU A 223 39.09 39.09 -32.57
N VAL A 224 38.59 39.22 -33.80
CA VAL A 224 39.25 38.76 -35.03
C VAL A 224 39.51 39.88 -36.04
N LYS A 225 39.02 41.13 -35.88
CA LYS A 225 39.15 42.13 -36.97
C LYS A 225 39.52 43.56 -36.63
N ASP A 226 39.93 43.88 -35.41
CA ASP A 226 40.53 45.19 -35.13
C ASP A 226 41.90 45.04 -34.48
N GLN A 227 42.95 44.98 -35.31
CA GLN A 227 44.31 45.33 -34.87
C GLN A 227 44.43 46.82 -34.52
N THR A 228 43.33 47.58 -34.66
CA THR A 228 43.14 48.99 -34.32
C THR A 228 42.34 49.21 -33.04
N TYR A 229 42.12 48.18 -32.22
CA TYR A 229 41.58 48.38 -30.86
C TYR A 229 42.66 49.02 -29.98
N TYR A 230 42.83 50.33 -30.12
CA TYR A 230 43.58 51.14 -29.17
C TYR A 230 42.80 51.10 -27.85
N TYR A 231 43.34 50.37 -26.88
CA TYR A 231 42.93 50.51 -25.49
C TYR A 231 43.34 51.93 -25.04
N ASP A 232 42.44 52.90 -25.19
CA ASP A 232 42.69 54.32 -24.88
C ASP A 232 42.83 54.60 -23.37
N GLY A 233 42.88 53.55 -22.54
CA GLY A 233 43.03 53.69 -21.09
C GLY A 233 41.87 54.44 -20.40
N ASP A 234 40.82 54.80 -21.15
CA ASP A 234 39.69 55.53 -20.61
C ASP A 234 38.87 54.63 -19.70
N LYS A 235 39.09 54.78 -18.40
CA LYS A 235 38.36 54.12 -17.31
C LYS A 235 36.86 54.42 -17.35
N SER A 236 36.41 55.36 -18.18
CA SER A 236 34.99 55.68 -18.40
C SER A 236 34.27 54.71 -19.33
N GLN A 237 35.00 53.90 -20.12
CA GLN A 237 34.39 52.99 -21.08
C GLN A 237 33.77 51.75 -20.42
N LYS A 238 32.45 51.77 -20.38
CA LYS A 238 31.52 50.86 -19.68
C LYS A 238 31.43 49.43 -20.24
N TYR A 239 32.36 48.98 -21.09
CA TYR A 239 32.14 47.77 -21.90
C TYR A 239 32.59 46.47 -21.23
N PHE A 240 33.87 46.37 -20.79
CA PHE A 240 34.39 45.10 -20.23
C PHE A 240 34.35 45.05 -18.69
N ILE A 241 34.58 46.19 -18.01
CA ILE A 241 34.63 46.26 -16.53
C ILE A 241 33.25 45.99 -15.91
N ASN A 242 32.17 46.42 -16.56
CA ASN A 242 30.82 46.13 -16.08
C ASN A 242 30.46 44.64 -16.27
N TYR A 243 30.89 44.02 -17.38
CA TYR A 243 30.70 42.60 -17.61
C TYR A 243 31.40 41.75 -16.55
N SER A 244 32.69 42.00 -16.29
CA SER A 244 33.46 41.24 -15.30
C SER A 244 32.92 41.45 -13.88
N LYS A 245 32.50 42.67 -13.52
CA LYS A 245 31.87 42.96 -12.23
C LYS A 245 30.51 42.29 -12.07
N THR A 246 29.67 42.27 -13.10
CA THR A 246 28.37 41.59 -13.04
C THR A 246 28.55 40.07 -13.03
N LEU A 247 29.52 39.52 -13.75
CA LEU A 247 29.87 38.09 -13.69
C LEU A 247 30.42 37.70 -12.30
N GLN A 248 31.27 38.54 -11.71
CA GLN A 248 31.76 38.37 -10.34
C GLN A 248 30.63 38.45 -9.31
N ALA A 249 29.75 39.45 -9.39
CA ALA A 249 28.59 39.55 -8.50
C ALA A 249 27.65 38.35 -8.62
N LEU A 250 27.40 37.86 -9.85
CA LEU A 250 26.64 36.62 -10.07
C LEU A 250 27.34 35.40 -9.45
N SER A 251 28.67 35.39 -9.34
CA SER A 251 29.43 34.30 -8.69
C SER A 251 29.60 34.45 -7.18
N GLU A 252 29.59 35.68 -6.65
CA GLU A 252 29.74 36.00 -5.22
C GLU A 252 28.40 35.85 -4.47
N ASP A 253 27.26 36.14 -5.10
CA ASP A 253 25.92 35.91 -4.57
C ASP A 253 25.45 34.43 -4.67
N SER A 254 26.35 33.51 -5.04
CA SER A 254 26.07 32.06 -5.25
C SER A 254 26.39 31.16 -4.05
N ILE A 255 26.57 31.71 -2.84
CA ILE A 255 26.90 30.93 -1.62
C ILE A 255 25.67 30.80 -0.71
#